data_AF-A0A315T1J8-F1
#
_entry.id   AF-A0A315T1J8-F1
#
_cell.length_a   1.000
_cell.length_b   1.000
_cell.length_c   1.000
_cell.angle_alpha   90.00
_cell.angle_beta   90.00
_cell.angle_gamma   90.00
#
_symmetry.space_group_name_H-M   'P 1'
#
loop_
_entity.id
_entity.type
_entity.pdbx_description
1 polymer ?
#
loop_
_entity_poly.entity_id
_entity_poly.type
_entity_poly.pdbx_seq_one_letter_code
_entity_poly.pdbx_strand_id
1 'polypeptide(L)'
;MPKNETAAPLNAGNPEFRYGLAQQLFSATPGISAMAIKEQATKLMNCARYLNHTGVMLGDHRRVAASHHLNEMVRVLLDKVER
;
A
#
# COMPACT_ATOMS: atom_id res chain seq x y z
N MET A 1 12.45 -16.11 53.98
CA MET A 1 13.29 -15.41 52.99
C MET A 1 13.98 -16.46 52.10
N PRO A 2 14.22 -16.19 50.80
CA PRO A 2 13.58 -16.92 49.71
C PRO A 2 14.55 -17.67 48.76
N LYS A 3 14.02 -18.46 47.82
CA LYS A 3 14.31 -18.28 46.37
C LYS A 3 13.22 -18.90 45.49
N ASN A 4 12.72 -18.03 44.64
CA ASN A 4 11.75 -18.13 43.56
C ASN A 4 12.40 -18.70 42.30
N GLU A 5 11.76 -19.64 41.60
CA GLU A 5 11.93 -19.80 40.15
C GLU A 5 10.59 -20.22 39.54
N THR A 6 9.75 -19.22 39.27
CA THR A 6 8.53 -19.36 38.48
C THR A 6 8.92 -19.45 37.01
N ALA A 7 8.88 -20.65 36.44
CA ALA A 7 8.95 -20.83 34.99
C ALA A 7 7.60 -20.41 34.38
N ALA A 8 7.59 -19.27 33.70
CA ALA A 8 6.47 -18.84 32.87
C ALA A 8 6.33 -19.77 31.66
N PRO A 9 5.13 -20.26 31.31
CA PRO A 9 4.90 -20.76 29.96
C PRO A 9 4.87 -19.56 29.02
N LEU A 10 5.78 -19.55 28.05
CA LEU A 10 5.73 -18.72 26.86
C LEU A 10 4.35 -18.88 26.21
N ASN A 11 3.48 -17.89 26.44
CA ASN A 11 2.23 -17.77 25.72
C ASN A 11 2.60 -17.46 24.26
N ALA A 12 2.58 -18.51 23.44
CA ALA A 12 2.83 -18.44 22.00
C ALA A 12 1.97 -17.31 21.43
N GLY A 13 2.66 -16.30 20.90
CA GLY A 13 2.06 -15.09 20.39
C GLY A 13 0.93 -15.42 19.45
N ASN A 14 -0.30 -15.15 19.88
CA ASN A 14 -1.40 -14.98 18.98
C ASN A 14 -1.05 -13.74 18.15
N PRO A 15 -0.79 -13.85 16.83
CA PRO A 15 -0.72 -12.67 16.02
C PRO A 15 -2.16 -12.18 15.96
N GLU A 16 -2.54 -11.30 16.91
CA GLU A 16 -3.65 -10.41 16.68
C GLU A 16 -3.35 -9.76 15.33
N PHE A 17 -3.98 -10.25 14.27
CA PHE A 17 -4.11 -9.56 13.01
C PHE A 17 -4.95 -8.34 13.30
N ARG A 18 -4.31 -7.35 13.91
CA ARG A 18 -4.78 -5.99 13.95
C ARG A 18 -4.87 -5.61 12.48
N TYR A 19 -6.09 -5.54 11.97
CA TYR A 19 -6.42 -4.63 10.87
C TYR A 19 -6.13 -3.21 11.38
N GLY A 20 -4.85 -2.91 11.64
CA GLY A 20 -4.37 -1.61 12.00
C GLY A 20 -4.59 -0.75 10.77
N LEU A 21 -5.35 0.33 10.95
CA LEU A 21 -5.35 1.55 10.14
C LEU A 21 -4.52 1.38 8.88
N ALA A 22 -5.17 1.13 7.74
CA ALA A 22 -4.52 0.89 6.45
C ALA A 22 -3.30 1.81 6.34
N GLN A 23 -2.10 1.25 6.58
CA GLN A 23 -0.91 2.06 6.71
C GLN A 23 -0.77 2.77 5.38
N GLN A 24 -0.64 4.09 5.40
CA GLN A 24 -0.46 4.86 4.19
C GLN A 24 0.90 4.46 3.58
N LEU A 25 0.87 3.52 2.63
CA LEU A 25 2.07 2.96 2.01
C LEU A 25 2.77 3.97 1.10
N PHE A 26 2.03 4.98 0.62
CA PHE A 26 2.51 5.95 -0.35
C PHE A 26 2.33 7.38 0.16
N SER A 27 3.36 8.18 -0.02
CA SER A 27 3.36 9.62 0.24
C SER A 27 3.88 10.37 -0.98
N ALA A 28 3.31 11.54 -1.27
CA ALA A 28 3.81 12.42 -2.31
C ALA A 28 4.76 13.47 -1.72
N THR A 29 5.90 13.65 -2.37
CA THR A 29 6.89 14.67 -2.00
C THR A 29 6.30 16.07 -2.16
N PRO A 30 6.43 16.95 -1.15
CA PRO A 30 5.98 18.33 -1.26
C PRO A 30 6.80 19.12 -2.30
N GLY A 31 6.24 20.23 -2.79
CA GLY A 31 6.96 21.17 -3.68
C GLY A 31 6.97 20.80 -5.16
N ILE A 32 6.25 19.75 -5.56
CA ILE A 32 6.06 19.40 -6.98
C ILE A 32 4.93 20.25 -7.56
N SER A 33 5.11 20.75 -8.78
CA SER A 33 4.06 21.53 -9.47
C SER A 33 2.83 20.66 -9.75
N ALA A 34 1.63 21.27 -9.70
CA ALA A 34 0.38 20.56 -10.00
C ALA A 34 0.38 19.93 -11.40
N MET A 35 1.03 20.54 -12.39
CA MET A 35 1.19 19.97 -13.73
C MET A 35 2.02 18.68 -13.71
N ALA A 36 3.16 18.68 -13.02
CA ALA A 36 4.01 17.50 -12.90
C ALA A 36 3.32 16.38 -12.11
N ILE A 37 2.52 16.72 -11.08
CA ILE A 37 1.71 15.74 -10.35
C ILE A 37 0.68 15.08 -11.28
N LYS A 38 -0.05 15.87 -12.07
CA LYS A 38 -1.04 15.35 -13.04
C LYS A 38 -0.40 14.48 -14.12
N GLU A 39 0.76 14.88 -14.62
CA GLU A 39 1.53 14.09 -15.58
C GLU A 39 1.93 12.73 -14.99
N GLN A 40 2.45 12.73 -13.76
CA GLN A 40 2.87 11.51 -13.07
C GLN A 40 1.67 10.60 -12.76
N ALA A 41 0.56 11.17 -12.29
CA ALA A 41 -0.68 10.44 -12.07
C ALA A 41 -1.20 9.78 -13.37
N THR A 42 -1.12 10.49 -14.49
CA THR A 42 -1.53 9.96 -15.80
C THR A 42 -0.66 8.76 -16.23
N LYS A 43 0.66 8.83 -16.05
CA LYS A 43 1.58 7.72 -16.35
C LYS A 43 1.27 6.48 -15.50
N LEU A 44 1.09 6.67 -14.19
CA LEU A 44 0.76 5.59 -13.27
C LEU A 44 -0.61 4.97 -13.60
N MET A 45 -1.62 5.78 -13.90
CA MET A 45 -2.95 5.30 -14.26
C MET A 45 -2.95 4.49 -15.55
N ASN A 46 -2.18 4.91 -16.56
CA ASN A 46 -2.03 4.14 -17.81
C ASN A 46 -1.35 2.78 -17.56
N CYS A 47 -0.33 2.75 -16.71
CA CYS A 47 0.34 1.51 -16.32
C CYS A 47 -0.60 0.58 -15.53
N ALA A 48 -1.35 1.12 -14.56
CA ALA A 48 -2.33 0.37 -13.78
C ALA A 48 -3.39 -0.27 -14.69
N ARG A 49 -3.93 0.48 -15.66
CA ARG A 49 -4.90 -0.03 -16.62
C ARG A 49 -4.33 -1.18 -17.45
N TYR A 50 -3.10 -1.04 -17.95
CA TYR A 50 -2.44 -2.08 -18.72
C TYR A 50 -2.21 -3.36 -17.91
N LEU A 51 -1.71 -3.22 -16.67
CA LEU A 51 -1.46 -4.35 -15.78
C LEU A 51 -2.76 -5.05 -15.36
N ASN A 52 -3.81 -4.29 -15.07
CA ASN A 52 -5.12 -4.87 -14.76
C ASN A 52 -5.67 -5.64 -15.97
N HIS A 53 -5.70 -5.00 -17.14
CA HIS A 53 -6.24 -5.61 -18.35
C HIS A 53 -5.49 -6.89 -18.75
N THR A 54 -4.16 -6.82 -18.85
CA THR A 54 -3.35 -7.99 -19.21
C THR A 54 -3.31 -9.03 -18.09
N GLY A 55 -3.38 -8.62 -16.82
CA GLY A 55 -3.45 -9.52 -15.68
C GLY A 55 -4.72 -10.36 -15.69
N VAL A 56 -5.88 -9.73 -15.89
CA VAL A 56 -7.17 -10.44 -16.01
C VAL A 56 -7.16 -11.37 -17.21
N MET A 57 -6.69 -10.89 -18.38
CA MET A 57 -6.67 -11.69 -19.61
C MET A 57 -5.77 -12.93 -19.51
N LEU A 58 -4.66 -12.84 -18.78
CA LEU A 58 -3.67 -13.93 -18.63
C LEU A 58 -3.86 -14.77 -17.35
N GLY A 59 -4.83 -14.41 -16.49
CA GLY A 59 -4.97 -15.03 -15.16
C GLY A 59 -3.80 -14.72 -14.21
N ASP A 60 -3.03 -13.66 -14.47
CA ASP A 60 -1.87 -13.27 -13.65
C ASP A 60 -2.29 -12.34 -12.51
N HIS A 61 -2.58 -12.94 -11.36
CA HIS A 61 -2.98 -12.22 -10.15
C HIS A 61 -1.93 -11.22 -9.65
N ARG A 62 -0.65 -11.41 -9.96
CA ARG A 62 0.41 -10.49 -9.53
C ARG A 62 0.30 -9.16 -10.28
N ARG A 63 -0.05 -9.19 -11.57
CA ARG A 63 -0.30 -7.98 -12.35
C ARG A 63 -1.54 -7.24 -11.87
N VAL A 64 -2.61 -7.98 -11.53
CA VAL A 64 -3.82 -7.39 -10.96
C VAL A 64 -3.49 -6.72 -9.62
N ALA A 65 -2.79 -7.39 -8.71
CA ALA A 65 -2.35 -6.82 -7.43
C ALA A 65 -1.47 -5.57 -7.62
N ALA A 66 -0.50 -5.61 -8.54
CA ALA A 66 0.33 -4.46 -8.86
C ALA A 66 -0.49 -3.27 -9.36
N SER A 67 -1.52 -3.50 -10.17
CA SER A 67 -2.41 -2.42 -10.63
C SER A 67 -3.14 -1.71 -9.49
N HIS A 68 -3.55 -2.44 -8.44
CA HIS A 68 -4.17 -1.84 -7.26
C HIS A 68 -3.21 -0.94 -6.49
N HIS A 69 -1.95 -1.36 -6.33
CA HIS A 69 -0.92 -0.51 -5.70
C HIS A 69 -0.66 0.77 -6.50
N LEU A 70 -0.59 0.69 -7.83
CA LEU A 70 -0.44 1.87 -8.68
C LEU A 70 -1.65 2.81 -8.59
N ASN A 71 -2.86 2.28 -8.48
CA ASN A 71 -4.06 3.11 -8.29
C ASN A 71 -4.03 3.86 -6.94
N GLU A 72 -3.54 3.24 -5.86
CA GLU A 72 -3.34 3.95 -4.58
C GLU A 72 -2.29 5.07 -4.70
N MET A 73 -1.20 4.85 -5.46
CA MET A 73 -0.23 5.92 -5.75
C MET A 73 -0.87 7.08 -6.51
N VAL A 74 -1.73 6.80 -7.50
CA VAL A 74 -2.48 7.82 -8.23
C VAL A 74 -3.38 8.61 -7.29
N ARG A 75 -4.11 7.93 -6.40
CA ARG A 75 -4.97 8.58 -5.40
C ARG A 75 -4.19 9.55 -4.53
N VAL A 76 -3.04 9.12 -3.99
CA VAL A 76 -2.17 9.97 -3.17
C VAL A 76 -1.67 11.20 -3.92
N LEU A 77 -1.41 11.09 -5.23
CA LEU A 77 -1.02 12.22 -6.07
C LEU A 77 -2.19 13.19 -6.30
N LEU A 78 -3.40 12.68 -6.57
CA LEU A 78 -4.58 13.53 -6.81
C LEU A 78 -5.04 14.24 -5.52
N ASP A 79 -4.98 13.56 -4.38
CA ASP A 79 -5.27 14.14 -3.05
C ASP A 79 -4.37 15.35 -2.72
N LYS A 80 -3.20 15.48 -3.38
CA LYS A 80 -2.31 16.66 -3.26
C LYS A 80 -2.70 17.82 -4.16
N VAL A 81 -3.38 17.56 -5.27
CA VAL A 81 -3.81 18.60 -6.24
C VAL A 81 -5.14 19.21 -5.83
N GLU A 82 -6.01 18.43 -5.17
CA GLU A 82 -7.32 18.88 -4.71
C GLU A 82 -7.27 19.71 -3.40
N ARG A 83 -6.08 19.88 -2.80
CA ARG A 83 -5.84 20.72 -1.63
C ARG A 83 -5.24 22.06 -2.02
#